data_AF-T0HH37-F1
#
_entry.id   AF-T0HH37-F1
#
_cell.length_a   1.000
_cell.length_b   1.000
_cell.length_c   1.000
_cell.angle_alpha   90.00
_cell.angle_beta   90.00
_cell.angle_gamma   90.00
#
_symmetry.space_group_name_H-M   'P 1'
#
loop_
_entity.id
_entity.type
_entity.pdbx_description
1 polymer ?
#
loop_
_entity_poly.entity_id
_entity_poly.type
_entity_poly.pdbx_seq_one_letter_code
_entity_poly.pdbx_strand_id
1 'polypeptide(L)'
;MLRLIELPGIAEVEKLASARGGLWREDDPERVALTDRVSVSLFGITEDDTYRPEPVFTDFLTPADRIEFARYQFVSVDRFPYARKAHDKATDAWYAWEAQFNILYDESIADEDRAKFWQVLGIDGTDERGSQLCCFHAFSRQLIVVARGLLPGATMTPDASGRRASPDADTWGQAMAAAAKAFQERKRA
;
A
#
# COMPACT_ATOMS: atom_id res chain seq x y z
N MET A 1 1.13 -6.89 -25.00
CA MET A 1 1.60 -7.10 -23.62
C MET A 1 2.52 -5.95 -23.30
N LEU A 2 2.28 -5.24 -22.20
CA LEU A 2 3.09 -4.11 -21.74
C LEU A 2 4.33 -4.64 -21.04
N ARG A 3 5.51 -4.36 -21.59
CA ARG A 3 6.78 -4.76 -20.97
C ARG A 3 7.20 -3.70 -19.97
N LEU A 4 7.26 -4.07 -18.69
CA LEU A 4 7.55 -3.12 -17.62
C LEU A 4 8.93 -2.49 -17.80
N ILE A 5 9.91 -3.27 -18.25
CA ILE A 5 11.29 -2.79 -18.50
C ILE A 5 11.39 -1.70 -19.58
N GLU A 6 10.41 -1.62 -20.48
CA GLU A 6 10.35 -0.63 -21.56
C GLU A 6 9.70 0.68 -21.13
N LEU A 7 9.10 0.73 -19.94
CA LEU A 7 8.50 1.95 -19.41
C LEU A 7 9.56 2.96 -18.96
N PRO A 8 9.34 4.27 -19.16
CA PRO A 8 10.30 5.28 -18.76
C PRO A 8 10.66 5.18 -17.27
N GLY A 9 11.97 5.14 -16.98
CA GLY A 9 12.51 5.06 -15.62
C GLY A 9 12.65 3.65 -15.04
N ILE A 10 11.92 2.64 -15.53
CA ILE A 10 12.01 1.28 -14.98
C ILE A 10 13.40 0.67 -15.18
N ALA A 11 13.98 0.79 -16.38
CA ALA A 11 15.32 0.27 -16.65
C ALA A 11 16.41 0.91 -15.77
N GLU A 12 16.24 2.17 -15.37
CA GLU A 12 17.15 2.85 -14.43
C GLU A 12 17.03 2.22 -13.03
N VAL A 13 15.80 2.03 -12.55
CA VAL A 13 15.52 1.38 -11.26
C VAL A 13 16.06 -0.04 -11.27
N GLU A 14 15.79 -0.82 -12.32
CA GLU A 14 16.26 -2.20 -12.46
C GLU A 14 17.78 -2.32 -12.45
N LYS A 15 18.47 -1.40 -13.14
CA LYS A 15 19.93 -1.37 -13.15
C LYS A 15 20.49 -1.14 -11.75
N LEU A 16 19.89 -0.24 -10.97
CA LEU A 16 20.31 0.00 -9.58
C LEU A 16 19.99 -1.19 -8.68
N ALA A 17 18.85 -1.85 -8.92
CA ALA A 17 18.43 -3.08 -8.25
C ALA A 17 19.43 -4.21 -8.39
N SER A 18 19.71 -4.55 -9.64
CA SER A 18 20.59 -5.64 -10.00
C SER A 18 22.03 -5.38 -9.56
N ALA A 19 22.51 -4.14 -9.65
CA ALA A 19 23.89 -3.79 -9.28
C ALA A 19 24.15 -3.84 -7.78
N ARG A 20 23.17 -3.46 -6.94
CA ARG A 20 23.32 -3.46 -5.47
C ARG A 20 22.97 -4.82 -4.85
N GLY A 21 22.29 -5.71 -5.58
CA GLY A 21 21.88 -7.03 -5.10
C GLY A 21 21.08 -6.94 -3.80
N GLY A 22 21.27 -7.90 -2.88
CA GLY A 22 20.61 -7.92 -1.57
C GLY A 22 21.02 -6.80 -0.59
N LEU A 23 21.96 -5.91 -0.97
CA LEU A 23 22.33 -4.74 -0.17
C LEU A 23 21.44 -3.53 -0.44
N TRP A 24 20.50 -3.63 -1.38
CA TRP A 24 19.55 -2.55 -1.64
C TRP A 24 18.41 -2.53 -0.62
N ARG A 25 18.64 -1.83 0.50
CA ARG A 25 17.65 -1.73 1.57
C ARG A 25 16.38 -1.02 1.10
N GLU A 26 15.24 -1.45 1.64
CA GLU A 26 13.93 -0.87 1.34
C GLU A 26 13.79 0.57 1.83
N ASP A 27 14.54 0.94 2.86
CA ASP A 27 14.52 2.26 3.49
C ASP A 27 15.59 3.23 2.93
N ASP A 28 16.32 2.86 1.87
CA ASP A 28 17.31 3.74 1.24
C ASP A 28 16.61 4.98 0.63
N PRO A 29 16.89 6.20 1.10
CA PRO A 29 16.22 7.40 0.61
C PRO A 29 16.39 7.65 -0.89
N GLU A 30 17.53 7.30 -1.47
CA GLU A 30 17.77 7.46 -2.92
C GLU A 30 16.88 6.50 -3.72
N ARG A 31 16.73 5.26 -3.22
CA ARG A 31 15.83 4.25 -3.79
C ARG A 31 14.40 4.73 -3.75
N VAL A 32 13.94 5.14 -2.56
CA VAL A 32 12.55 5.57 -2.34
C VAL A 32 12.24 6.75 -3.24
N ALA A 33 13.10 7.77 -3.27
CA ALA A 33 12.90 8.94 -4.12
C ALA A 33 12.85 8.60 -5.63
N LEU A 34 13.72 7.70 -6.09
CA LEU A 34 13.70 7.24 -7.48
C LEU A 34 12.43 6.45 -7.81
N THR A 35 12.10 5.48 -6.96
CA THR A 35 10.94 4.59 -7.12
C THR A 35 9.65 5.41 -7.08
N ASP A 36 9.50 6.32 -6.13
CA ASP A 36 8.35 7.22 -6.02
C ASP A 36 8.21 8.11 -7.24
N ARG A 37 9.31 8.69 -7.74
CA ARG A 37 9.28 9.52 -8.95
C ARG A 37 8.75 8.72 -10.15
N VAL A 38 9.31 7.52 -10.37
CA VAL A 38 8.90 6.64 -11.48
C VAL A 38 7.46 6.18 -11.27
N SER A 39 7.12 5.73 -10.07
CA SER A 39 5.78 5.28 -9.68
C SER A 39 4.73 6.37 -9.88
N VAL A 40 5.00 7.60 -9.45
CA VAL A 40 4.09 8.74 -9.67
C VAL A 40 3.92 9.05 -11.15
N SER A 41 5.01 9.05 -11.93
CA SER A 41 4.95 9.33 -13.36
C SER A 41 4.19 8.27 -14.16
N LEU A 42 4.25 7.01 -13.74
CA LEU A 42 3.62 5.88 -14.43
C LEU A 42 2.23 5.55 -13.89
N PHE A 43 2.01 5.67 -12.58
CA PHE A 43 0.83 5.15 -11.89
C PHE A 43 0.00 6.24 -11.17
N GLY A 44 0.53 7.46 -11.04
CA GLY A 44 -0.12 8.55 -10.31
C GLY A 44 -0.07 8.42 -8.79
N ILE A 45 0.52 7.35 -8.27
CA ILE A 45 0.61 6.99 -6.84
C ILE A 45 2.03 6.50 -6.50
N THR A 46 2.40 6.53 -5.22
CA THR A 46 3.63 5.94 -4.68
C THR A 46 3.41 4.51 -4.17
N GLU A 47 4.50 3.86 -3.73
CA GLU A 47 4.40 2.58 -3.00
C GLU A 47 3.67 2.76 -1.66
N ASP A 48 4.00 3.83 -0.94
CA ASP A 48 3.40 4.18 0.35
C ASP A 48 1.88 4.40 0.26
N ASP A 49 1.38 4.97 -0.85
CA ASP A 49 -0.07 5.13 -1.09
C ASP A 49 -0.81 3.77 -1.09
N THR A 50 -0.11 2.67 -1.37
CA THR A 50 -0.68 1.31 -1.36
C THR A 50 -0.59 0.62 0.00
N TYR A 51 0.23 1.12 0.92
CA TYR A 51 0.44 0.54 2.23
C TYR A 51 -0.60 1.06 3.23
N ARG A 52 -1.12 0.16 4.06
CA ARG A 52 -1.96 0.54 5.20
C ARG A 52 -1.35 -0.10 6.45
N PRO A 53 -0.95 0.67 7.46
CA PRO A 53 -0.45 0.09 8.68
C PRO A 53 -1.54 -0.75 9.35
N GLU A 54 -1.16 -1.88 9.93
CA GLU A 54 -2.07 -2.71 10.69
C GLU A 54 -2.63 -1.89 11.88
N PRO A 55 -3.96 -1.90 12.10
CA PRO A 55 -4.56 -1.16 13.21
C PRO A 55 -4.05 -1.66 14.56
N VAL A 56 -3.45 -0.76 15.34
CA VAL A 56 -2.99 -1.06 16.70
C VAL A 56 -4.10 -0.76 17.70
N PHE A 57 -4.43 -1.69 18.58
CA PHE A 57 -5.53 -1.56 19.54
C PHE A 57 -5.45 -0.28 20.39
N THR A 58 -4.24 0.13 20.77
CA THR A 58 -4.02 1.33 21.59
C THR A 58 -4.43 2.62 20.88
N ASP A 59 -4.55 2.63 19.55
CA ASP A 59 -5.00 3.80 18.81
C ASP A 59 -6.48 4.14 19.01
N PHE A 60 -7.25 3.15 19.45
CA PHE A 60 -8.67 3.27 19.72
C PHE A 60 -8.98 3.59 21.19
N LEU A 61 -7.95 3.67 22.04
CA LEU A 61 -8.07 4.03 23.45
C LEU A 61 -7.99 5.54 23.64
N THR A 62 -8.72 6.04 24.65
CA THR A 62 -8.52 7.41 25.14
C THR A 62 -7.11 7.58 25.72
N PRO A 63 -6.56 8.81 25.80
CA PRO A 63 -5.25 9.02 26.45
C PRO A 63 -5.16 8.48 27.89
N ALA A 64 -6.25 8.58 28.66
CA ALA A 64 -6.32 8.02 30.02
C ALA A 64 -6.28 6.48 29.99
N ASP A 65 -7.06 5.86 29.10
CA ASP A 65 -7.10 4.42 28.94
C ASP A 65 -5.80 3.84 28.37
N ARG A 66 -5.03 4.59 27.56
CA ARG A 66 -3.68 4.20 27.13
C ARG A 66 -2.73 4.10 28.32
N ILE A 67 -2.80 5.05 29.26
CA ILE A 67 -2.00 5.02 30.49
C ILE A 67 -2.40 3.82 31.34
N GLU A 68 -3.71 3.57 31.48
CA GLU A 68 -4.21 2.43 32.22
C GLU A 68 -3.77 1.09 31.58
N PHE A 69 -3.93 0.95 30.27
CA PHE A 69 -3.51 -0.22 29.50
C PHE A 69 -2.00 -0.46 29.62
N ALA A 70 -1.18 0.59 29.54
CA ALA A 70 0.28 0.47 29.66
C ALA A 70 0.74 0.12 31.09
N ARG A 71 -0.02 0.50 32.13
CA ARG A 71 0.34 0.25 33.54
C ARG A 71 0.11 -1.19 33.98
N TYR A 72 -0.79 -1.90 33.33
CA TYR A 72 -1.15 -3.26 33.71
C TYR A 72 -0.74 -4.22 32.60
N GLN A 73 0.26 -5.05 32.86
CA GLN A 73 0.73 -6.09 31.92
C GLN A 73 -0.35 -7.10 31.47
N PHE A 74 -1.54 -7.10 32.09
CA PHE A 74 -2.60 -8.08 31.85
C PHE A 74 -4.01 -7.48 31.80
N VAL A 75 -4.16 -6.21 31.43
CA VAL A 75 -5.52 -5.69 31.16
C VAL A 75 -6.02 -6.32 29.86
N SER A 76 -7.06 -7.16 29.97
CA SER A 76 -7.77 -7.69 28.80
C SER A 76 -8.34 -6.54 27.97
N VAL A 77 -8.22 -6.67 26.64
CA VAL A 77 -8.88 -5.80 25.66
C VAL A 77 -10.40 -5.71 25.88
N ASP A 78 -11.01 -6.72 26.53
CA ASP A 78 -12.42 -6.75 26.89
C ASP A 78 -12.83 -5.64 27.87
N ARG A 79 -11.87 -5.05 28.58
CA ARG A 79 -12.11 -3.91 29.48
C ARG A 79 -12.50 -2.65 28.72
N PHE A 80 -12.18 -2.57 27.42
CA PHE A 80 -12.48 -1.43 26.56
C PHE A 80 -13.38 -1.85 25.38
N PRO A 81 -14.65 -2.22 25.62
CA PRO A 81 -15.53 -2.75 24.59
C PRO A 81 -15.78 -1.76 23.44
N TYR A 82 -15.72 -0.45 23.73
CA TYR A 82 -15.83 0.60 22.73
C TYR A 82 -14.62 0.60 21.77
N ALA A 83 -13.42 0.39 22.30
CA ALA A 83 -12.17 0.36 21.54
C ALA A 83 -12.07 -0.95 20.75
N ARG A 84 -12.44 -2.08 21.37
CA ARG A 84 -12.49 -3.40 20.72
C ARG A 84 -13.35 -3.39 19.47
N LYS A 85 -14.60 -2.94 19.56
CA LYS A 85 -15.48 -2.91 18.38
C LYS A 85 -14.93 -2.04 17.25
N ALA A 86 -14.27 -0.93 17.58
CA ALA A 86 -13.67 -0.04 16.59
C ALA A 86 -12.40 -0.64 15.97
N HIS A 87 -11.56 -1.28 16.80
CA HIS A 87 -10.35 -1.99 16.40
C HIS A 87 -10.69 -3.18 15.49
N ASP A 88 -11.60 -4.08 15.91
CA ASP A 88 -12.03 -5.24 15.11
C ASP A 88 -12.51 -4.80 13.71
N LYS A 89 -13.34 -3.74 13.64
CA LYS A 89 -13.80 -3.19 12.35
C LYS A 89 -12.65 -2.65 11.50
N ALA A 90 -11.67 -1.97 12.10
CA ALA A 90 -10.52 -1.46 11.38
C ALA A 90 -9.63 -2.61 10.88
N THR A 91 -9.45 -3.64 11.70
CA THR A 91 -8.69 -4.85 11.38
C THR A 91 -9.35 -5.62 10.23
N ASP A 92 -10.67 -5.80 10.25
CA ASP A 92 -11.41 -6.41 9.14
C ASP A 92 -11.22 -5.64 7.83
N ALA A 93 -11.29 -4.30 7.88
CA ALA A 93 -11.06 -3.45 6.72
C ALA A 93 -9.60 -3.52 6.22
N TRP A 94 -8.64 -3.67 7.12
CA TRP A 94 -7.24 -3.87 6.80
C TRP A 94 -7.01 -5.22 6.12
N TYR A 95 -7.55 -6.32 6.65
CA TYR A 95 -7.48 -7.63 6.00
C TYR A 95 -8.13 -7.64 4.61
N ALA A 96 -9.28 -6.98 4.45
CA ALA A 96 -9.94 -6.87 3.16
C ALA A 96 -9.09 -6.09 2.12
N TRP A 97 -8.30 -5.11 2.58
CA TRP A 97 -7.35 -4.38 1.75
C TRP A 97 -6.14 -5.25 1.39
N GLU A 98 -5.48 -5.88 2.35
CA GLU A 98 -4.29 -6.71 2.09
C GLU A 98 -4.62 -7.95 1.25
N ALA A 99 -5.84 -8.48 1.37
CA ALA A 99 -6.32 -9.57 0.53
C ALA A 99 -6.29 -9.25 -0.98
N GLN A 100 -6.28 -7.96 -1.36
CA GLN A 100 -6.11 -7.57 -2.77
C GLN A 100 -4.73 -7.94 -3.33
N PHE A 101 -3.73 -8.09 -2.45
CA PHE A 101 -2.32 -8.28 -2.77
C PHE A 101 -1.81 -9.69 -2.45
N ASN A 102 -2.67 -10.61 -1.99
CA ASN A 102 -2.28 -11.99 -1.64
C ASN A 102 -1.45 -12.70 -2.72
N ILE A 103 -1.71 -12.40 -4.00
CA ILE A 103 -0.93 -12.95 -5.13
C ILE A 103 0.58 -12.71 -5.01
N LEU A 104 0.99 -11.64 -4.30
CA LEU A 104 2.38 -11.26 -4.09
C LEU A 104 3.06 -12.04 -2.96
N TYR A 105 2.31 -12.37 -1.91
CA TYR A 105 2.89 -12.80 -0.62
C TYR A 105 2.50 -14.22 -0.21
N ASP A 106 1.41 -14.76 -0.76
CA ASP A 106 0.96 -16.10 -0.42
C ASP A 106 1.91 -17.13 -1.05
N GLU A 107 2.76 -17.72 -0.20
CA GLU A 107 3.74 -18.75 -0.57
C GLU A 107 3.08 -20.05 -1.06
N SER A 108 1.78 -20.25 -0.79
CA SER A 108 1.04 -21.41 -1.32
C SER A 108 0.68 -21.27 -2.79
N ILE A 109 0.75 -20.05 -3.36
CA ILE A 109 0.50 -19.81 -4.78
C ILE A 109 1.75 -20.14 -5.58
N ALA A 110 1.60 -21.05 -6.55
CA ALA A 110 2.67 -21.43 -7.46
C ALA A 110 3.10 -20.25 -8.36
N ASP A 111 4.40 -20.18 -8.67
CA ASP A 111 4.96 -19.12 -9.52
C ASP A 111 4.32 -19.07 -10.92
N GLU A 112 3.89 -20.22 -11.45
CA GLU A 112 3.14 -20.28 -12.72
C GLU A 112 1.81 -19.52 -12.66
N ASP A 113 1.11 -19.57 -11.53
CA ASP A 113 -0.16 -18.88 -11.36
C ASP A 113 0.06 -17.38 -11.13
N ARG A 114 1.15 -16.99 -10.47
CA ARG A 114 1.60 -15.58 -10.44
C ARG A 114 1.93 -15.07 -11.84
N ALA A 115 2.64 -15.85 -12.66
CA ALA A 115 2.96 -15.49 -14.03
C ALA A 115 1.69 -15.33 -14.89
N LYS A 116 0.73 -16.27 -14.77
CA LYS A 116 -0.58 -16.17 -15.45
C LYS A 116 -1.35 -14.94 -14.98
N PHE A 117 -1.33 -14.61 -13.69
CA PHE A 117 -1.97 -13.40 -13.17
C PHE A 117 -1.47 -12.14 -13.89
N TRP A 118 -0.15 -11.96 -13.99
CA TRP A 118 0.43 -10.82 -14.70
C TRP A 118 0.12 -10.83 -16.20
N GLN A 119 0.15 -12.01 -16.83
CA GLN A 119 -0.22 -12.18 -18.23
C GLN A 119 -1.67 -11.76 -18.50
N VAL A 120 -2.61 -12.12 -17.61
CA VAL A 120 -4.03 -11.72 -17.72
C VAL A 120 -4.18 -10.20 -17.59
N LEU A 121 -3.37 -9.56 -16.74
CA LEU A 121 -3.29 -8.10 -16.65
C LEU A 121 -2.56 -7.46 -17.85
N GLY A 122 -2.02 -8.28 -18.77
CA GLY A 122 -1.28 -7.81 -19.93
C GLY A 122 0.08 -7.23 -19.58
N ILE A 123 0.65 -7.56 -18.41
CA ILE A 123 1.93 -7.06 -17.90
C ILE A 123 3.00 -8.14 -18.04
N ASP A 124 4.16 -7.75 -18.58
CA ASP A 124 5.38 -8.55 -18.59
C ASP A 124 6.42 -7.89 -17.70
N GLY A 125 6.70 -8.53 -16.57
CA GLY A 125 7.67 -8.11 -15.56
C GLY A 125 9.01 -8.83 -15.67
N THR A 126 9.41 -9.27 -16.87
CA THR A 126 10.66 -10.01 -17.10
C THR A 126 11.69 -9.22 -17.93
N ASP A 127 12.98 -9.57 -17.74
CA ASP A 127 14.11 -9.07 -18.51
C ASP A 127 14.25 -9.77 -19.88
N GLU A 128 15.29 -9.47 -20.65
CA GLU A 128 15.55 -10.12 -21.95
C GLU A 128 15.88 -11.63 -21.86
N ARG A 129 16.15 -12.13 -20.65
CA ARG A 129 16.45 -13.54 -20.37
C ARG A 129 15.22 -14.29 -19.84
N GLY A 130 14.09 -13.59 -19.65
CA GLY A 130 12.86 -14.13 -19.06
C GLY A 130 12.91 -14.25 -17.54
N SER A 131 13.90 -13.64 -16.88
CA SER A 131 13.97 -13.57 -15.42
C SER A 131 13.13 -12.41 -14.90
N GLN A 132 12.52 -12.54 -13.73
CA GLN A 132 11.77 -11.45 -13.11
C GLN A 132 12.69 -10.25 -12.83
N LEU A 133 12.18 -9.05 -13.11
CA LEU A 133 12.89 -7.80 -12.79
C LEU A 133 13.12 -7.68 -11.28
N CYS A 134 14.35 -7.34 -10.88
CA CYS A 134 14.71 -7.11 -9.48
C CYS A 134 13.94 -5.95 -8.84
N CYS A 135 13.45 -5.00 -9.62
CA CYS A 135 12.60 -3.90 -9.14
C CYS A 135 11.10 -4.22 -9.16
N PHE A 136 10.68 -5.41 -9.58
CA PHE A 136 9.28 -5.73 -9.80
C PHE A 136 8.42 -5.59 -8.53
N HIS A 137 8.95 -5.97 -7.37
CA HIS A 137 8.23 -5.86 -6.09
C HIS A 137 7.82 -4.43 -5.78
N ALA A 138 8.69 -3.46 -6.10
CA ALA A 138 8.49 -2.03 -5.82
C ALA A 138 7.33 -1.39 -6.62
N PHE A 139 6.88 -2.05 -7.70
CA PHE A 139 5.79 -1.57 -8.55
C PHE A 139 4.56 -2.50 -8.56
N SER A 140 4.68 -3.70 -8.01
CA SER A 140 3.66 -4.75 -8.09
C SER A 140 2.33 -4.36 -7.43
N ARG A 141 2.36 -3.68 -6.28
CA ARG A 141 1.14 -3.20 -5.61
C ARG A 141 0.44 -2.11 -6.42
N GLN A 142 1.18 -1.19 -7.02
CA GLN A 142 0.65 -0.10 -7.84
C GLN A 142 0.00 -0.66 -9.11
N LEU A 143 0.62 -1.66 -9.74
CA LEU A 143 0.05 -2.37 -10.88
C LEU A 143 -1.29 -3.02 -10.51
N ILE A 144 -1.39 -3.68 -9.35
CA ILE A 144 -2.64 -4.26 -8.86
C ILE A 144 -3.68 -3.17 -8.58
N VAL A 145 -3.28 -2.07 -7.93
CA VAL A 145 -4.16 -0.94 -7.64
C VAL A 145 -4.74 -0.35 -8.91
N VAL A 146 -3.92 -0.13 -9.94
CA VAL A 146 -4.36 0.38 -11.24
C VAL A 146 -5.28 -0.62 -11.94
N ALA A 147 -4.89 -1.90 -12.00
CA ALA A 147 -5.65 -2.94 -12.68
C ALA A 147 -7.04 -3.18 -12.06
N ARG A 148 -7.15 -3.04 -10.73
CA ARG A 148 -8.40 -3.26 -9.99
C ARG A 148 -9.14 -1.96 -9.65
N GLY A 149 -8.59 -0.79 -9.94
CA GLY A 149 -9.18 0.51 -9.63
C GLY A 149 -9.35 0.76 -8.12
N LEU A 150 -8.36 0.39 -7.30
CA LEU A 150 -8.48 0.39 -5.84
C LEU A 150 -8.31 1.77 -5.19
N LEU A 151 -7.59 2.68 -5.84
CA LEU A 151 -7.33 4.03 -5.32
C LEU A 151 -7.78 5.10 -6.33
N PRO A 152 -8.44 6.17 -5.88
CA PRO A 152 -8.72 7.32 -6.71
C PRO A 152 -7.43 7.91 -7.29
N GLY A 153 -7.43 8.20 -8.59
CA GLY A 153 -6.31 8.82 -9.28
C GLY A 153 -5.14 7.88 -9.63
N ALA A 154 -5.19 6.61 -9.23
CA ALA A 154 -4.26 5.61 -9.76
C ALA A 154 -4.61 5.31 -11.23
N THR A 155 -3.67 5.55 -12.13
CA THR A 155 -3.84 5.35 -13.57
C THR A 155 -2.54 4.93 -14.24
N MET A 156 -2.60 4.05 -15.24
CA MET A 156 -1.43 3.72 -16.06
C MET A 156 -1.17 4.83 -17.07
N THR A 157 0.06 5.36 -17.07
CA THR A 157 0.51 6.44 -17.98
C THR A 157 1.82 6.00 -18.65
N PRO A 158 1.76 5.20 -19.74
CA PRO A 158 2.94 4.54 -20.30
C PRO A 158 4.03 5.48 -20.83
N ASP A 159 3.68 6.73 -21.16
CA ASP A 159 4.61 7.77 -21.58
C ASP A 159 5.24 8.54 -20.40
N ALA A 160 4.96 8.13 -19.17
CA ALA A 160 5.39 8.77 -17.94
C ALA A 160 4.97 10.25 -17.80
N SER A 161 3.89 10.66 -18.49
CA SER A 161 3.29 11.99 -18.33
C SER A 161 2.40 12.12 -17.07
N GLY A 162 2.25 11.03 -16.33
CA GLY A 162 1.44 10.96 -15.12
C GLY A 162 1.94 11.94 -14.06
N ARG A 163 0.99 12.38 -13.23
CA ARG A 163 1.27 13.27 -12.12
C ARG A 163 0.62 12.67 -10.89
N ARG A 164 1.16 13.00 -9.71
CA ARG A 164 0.60 12.52 -8.46
C ARG A 164 -0.87 12.95 -8.43
N ALA A 165 -1.75 11.98 -8.26
CA ALA A 165 -3.14 12.28 -7.97
C ALA A 165 -3.15 13.23 -6.78
N SER A 166 -3.89 14.34 -6.88
CA SER A 166 -4.07 15.19 -5.72
C SER A 166 -4.64 14.27 -4.63
N PRO A 167 -3.97 14.10 -3.46
CA PRO A 167 -4.59 13.39 -2.36
C PRO A 167 -5.84 14.20 -2.11
N ASP A 168 -7.01 13.67 -2.45
CA ASP A 168 -8.23 14.44 -2.57
C ASP A 168 -8.54 15.06 -1.20
N ALA A 169 -8.02 16.27 -1.01
CA ALA A 169 -7.98 16.97 0.26
C ALA A 169 -9.40 17.36 0.66
N ASP A 170 -10.30 17.42 -0.33
CA ASP A 170 -11.72 17.64 -0.14
C ASP A 170 -12.41 16.37 0.36
N THR A 171 -12.16 15.16 -0.17
CA THR A 171 -12.72 13.94 0.45
C THR A 171 -12.09 13.62 1.80
N TRP A 172 -10.78 13.83 1.99
CA TRP A 172 -10.14 13.64 3.29
C TRP A 172 -10.64 14.68 4.31
N GLY A 173 -10.75 15.95 3.91
CA GLY A 173 -11.32 17.03 4.72
C GLY A 173 -12.77 16.78 5.09
N GLN A 174 -13.59 16.28 4.15
CA GLN A 174 -14.98 15.89 4.42
C GLN A 174 -15.08 14.68 5.35
N ALA A 175 -14.22 13.67 5.18
CA ALA A 175 -14.17 12.50 6.07
C ALA A 175 -13.74 12.88 7.50
N MET A 176 -12.75 13.77 7.64
CA MET A 176 -12.32 14.31 8.93
C MET A 176 -13.37 15.20 9.58
N ALA A 177 -14.05 16.05 8.80
CA ALA A 177 -15.15 16.87 9.31
C ALA A 177 -16.34 16.01 9.78
N ALA A 178 -16.68 14.95 9.05
CA ALA A 178 -17.72 14.00 9.43
C ALA A 178 -17.34 13.22 10.70
N ALA A 179 -16.10 12.76 10.82
CA ALA A 179 -15.59 12.07 12.01
C ALA A 179 -15.58 12.99 13.24
N ALA A 180 -15.14 14.25 13.08
CA ALA A 180 -15.16 15.25 14.14
C ALA A 180 -16.59 15.58 14.60
N LYS A 181 -17.54 15.69 13.68
CA LYS A 181 -18.96 15.91 14.00
C LYS A 181 -19.55 14.74 14.80
N ALA A 182 -19.32 13.52 14.35
CA ALA A 182 -19.79 12.31 15.06
C ALA A 182 -19.17 12.18 16.46
N PHE A 183 -17.92 12.60 16.64
CA PHE A 183 -17.27 12.65 17.95
C PHE A 183 -17.89 13.70 18.89
N GLN A 184 -18.20 14.89 18.38
CA GLN A 184 -18.85 15.96 19.17
C GLN A 184 -20.28 15.60 19.58
N GLU A 185 -21.03 14.94 18.70
CA GLU A 185 -22.41 14.48 18.99
C GLU A 185 -22.41 13.40 20.09
N ARG A 186 -21.44 12.47 20.07
CA ARG A 186 -21.28 11.47 21.14
C ARG A 186 -20.86 12.05 22.48
N LYS A 187 -20.22 13.23 22.51
CA LYS A 187 -19.81 13.92 23.74
C LYS A 187 -20.96 14.70 24.39
N ARG A 188 -22.05 14.92 23.66
CA ARG A 188 -23.25 15.66 24.11
C ARG A 188 -24.42 14.76 24.50
N ALA A 189 -24.36 13.47 24.15
CA ALA A 189 -25.29 12.43 24.59
C ALA A 189 -24.79 11.79 25.89
#